data_AF-A0A5S4ZTA8-F1
#
_entry.id   AF-A0A5S4ZTA8-F1
#
_cell.length_a   1.000
_cell.length_b   1.000
_cell.length_c   1.000
_cell.angle_alpha   90.00
_cell.angle_beta   90.00
_cell.angle_gamma   90.00
#
_symmetry.space_group_name_H-M   'P 1'
#
loop_
_entity.id
_entity.type
_entity.pdbx_description
1 polymer ?
#
loop_
_entity_poly.entity_id
_entity_poly.type
_entity_poly.pdbx_seq_one_letter_code
_entity_poly.pdbx_strand_id
1 'polypeptide(L)'
;MTKPSEQELFNPAQVSQALGITPYNIKRLTREGRLEVKKQVNYKNGVMQLFDSTQVQALIPFMPQIKQAWERYDNYHRGANRMARARAYRHRSYRDKVNRKEQFLNDIYGLPRDRQEILKAAYYLYHLNHYAKAGDSYLYDLKEAVLHAMVKNYYHRDELLQVSFIEGTNKVTLCPDCRAKANSQRLSYLEYLDKTGGCFKCTREHKYYSLFEFTICSQDYRFCFHTPYTIAKRWFNKHDMPPRKESPEREGAYAFGRAIYASEARAVELIEVIDELQKFLALFDIEPLINTY
;
A
#
# COMPACT_ATOMS: atom_id res chain seq x y z
N MET A 1 4.70 -38.18 10.44
CA MET A 1 4.20 -36.90 9.89
C MET A 1 5.29 -35.87 10.06
N THR A 2 6.12 -35.70 9.04
CA THR A 2 7.17 -34.70 8.99
C THR A 2 6.52 -33.32 8.92
N LYS A 3 6.90 -32.41 9.82
CA LYS A 3 6.54 -30.99 9.68
C LYS A 3 7.09 -30.52 8.33
N PRO A 4 6.29 -29.88 7.47
CA PRO A 4 6.81 -29.28 6.26
C PRO A 4 7.91 -28.30 6.63
N SER A 5 9.05 -28.38 5.93
CA SER A 5 10.17 -27.46 6.15
C SER A 5 9.71 -26.04 5.79
N GLU A 6 10.24 -24.99 6.42
CA GLU A 6 9.84 -23.62 6.12
C GLU A 6 10.10 -23.20 4.65
N GLN A 7 10.81 -24.02 3.87
CA GLN A 7 11.01 -23.89 2.42
C GLN A 7 9.78 -24.30 1.56
N GLU A 8 8.68 -24.77 2.16
CA GLU A 8 7.51 -25.26 1.42
C GLU A 8 6.31 -24.29 1.42
N LEU A 9 6.45 -23.08 1.96
CA LEU A 9 5.35 -22.11 2.05
C LEU A 9 5.56 -20.90 1.13
N PHE A 10 4.53 -20.57 0.35
CA PHE A 10 4.51 -19.39 -0.51
C PHE A 10 3.75 -18.23 0.14
N ASN A 11 4.34 -17.04 0.04
CA ASN A 11 3.66 -15.79 0.35
C ASN A 11 2.70 -15.37 -0.79
N PRO A 12 1.84 -14.35 -0.61
CA PRO A 12 0.88 -13.94 -1.64
C PRO A 12 1.50 -13.48 -2.96
N ALA A 13 2.71 -12.93 -2.93
CA ALA A 13 3.43 -12.51 -4.12
C ALA A 13 3.93 -13.73 -4.95
N GLN A 14 4.48 -14.73 -4.28
CA GLN A 14 4.92 -15.99 -4.90
C GLN A 14 3.72 -16.77 -5.47
N VAL A 15 2.60 -16.83 -4.75
CA VAL A 15 1.36 -17.45 -5.28
C VAL A 15 0.83 -16.70 -6.50
N SER A 16 0.87 -15.36 -6.48
CA SER A 16 0.42 -14.53 -7.60
C SER A 16 1.22 -14.83 -8.86
N GLN A 17 2.54 -14.92 -8.73
CA GLN A 17 3.46 -15.27 -9.81
C GLN A 17 3.21 -16.70 -10.31
N ALA A 18 3.20 -17.69 -9.41
CA ALA A 18 3.04 -19.10 -9.76
C ALA A 18 1.72 -19.40 -10.51
N LEU A 19 0.62 -18.77 -10.11
CA LEU A 19 -0.71 -19.00 -10.71
C LEU A 19 -1.06 -18.02 -11.84
N GLY A 20 -0.21 -17.02 -12.09
CA GLY A 20 -0.47 -15.92 -13.02
C GLY A 20 -1.77 -15.20 -12.69
N ILE A 21 -1.94 -14.79 -11.43
CA ILE A 21 -3.11 -14.07 -10.92
C ILE A 21 -2.69 -12.92 -10.00
N THR A 22 -3.64 -12.05 -9.65
CA THR A 22 -3.40 -10.94 -8.72
C THR A 22 -3.71 -11.36 -7.27
N PRO A 23 -3.22 -10.63 -6.25
CA PRO A 23 -3.56 -10.89 -4.85
C PRO A 23 -5.07 -10.90 -4.55
N TYR A 24 -5.85 -10.10 -5.28
CA TYR A 24 -7.31 -10.14 -5.20
C TYR A 24 -7.89 -11.52 -5.56
N ASN A 25 -7.34 -12.16 -6.58
CA ASN A 25 -7.78 -13.48 -7.02
C ASN A 25 -7.31 -14.59 -6.07
N ILE A 26 -6.20 -14.40 -5.35
CA ILE A 26 -5.82 -15.30 -4.25
C ILE A 26 -6.90 -15.30 -3.17
N LYS A 27 -7.35 -14.11 -2.73
CA LYS A 27 -8.46 -13.98 -1.76
C LYS A 27 -9.73 -14.67 -2.26
N ARG A 28 -9.99 -14.62 -3.57
CA ARG A 28 -11.11 -15.34 -4.21
C ARG A 28 -10.91 -16.85 -4.14
N LEU A 29 -9.73 -17.39 -4.46
CA LEU A 29 -9.42 -18.82 -4.34
C LEU A 29 -9.62 -19.31 -2.90
N THR A 30 -9.16 -18.53 -1.91
CA THR A 30 -9.33 -18.87 -0.49
C THR A 30 -10.79 -18.87 -0.07
N ARG A 31 -11.56 -17.85 -0.47
CA ARG A 31 -13.00 -17.79 -0.18
C ARG A 31 -13.79 -18.92 -0.83
N GLU A 32 -13.37 -19.37 -2.01
CA GLU A 32 -13.99 -20.49 -2.73
C GLU A 32 -13.49 -21.87 -2.23
N GLY A 33 -12.63 -21.91 -1.20
CA GLY A 33 -12.08 -23.15 -0.64
C GLY A 33 -11.10 -23.88 -1.56
N ARG A 34 -10.60 -23.23 -2.61
CA ARG A 34 -9.66 -23.82 -3.58
C ARG A 34 -8.20 -23.75 -3.12
N LEU A 35 -7.89 -22.80 -2.23
CA LEU A 35 -6.55 -22.58 -1.70
C LEU A 35 -6.64 -22.31 -0.20
N GLU A 36 -5.89 -23.04 0.61
CA GLU A 36 -5.96 -22.94 2.06
C GLU A 36 -4.79 -22.13 2.64
N VAL A 37 -5.09 -21.26 3.61
CA VAL A 37 -4.05 -20.58 4.39
C VAL A 37 -3.45 -21.59 5.37
N LYS A 38 -2.15 -21.88 5.24
CA LYS A 38 -1.45 -22.82 6.13
C LYS A 38 -0.83 -22.15 7.34
N LYS A 39 -0.28 -20.95 7.17
CA LYS A 39 0.35 -20.18 8.24
C LYS A 39 0.04 -18.71 8.08
N GLN A 40 0.09 -17.98 9.17
CA GLN A 40 -0.04 -16.53 9.20
C GLN A 40 1.22 -15.94 9.86
N VAL A 41 1.76 -14.88 9.27
CA VAL A 41 2.87 -14.12 9.82
C VAL A 41 2.34 -12.75 10.21
N ASN A 42 2.51 -12.40 11.48
CA ASN A 42 2.07 -11.13 12.02
C ASN A 42 3.13 -10.06 11.77
N TYR A 43 2.72 -9.00 11.09
CA TYR A 43 3.45 -7.76 10.87
C TYR A 43 2.82 -6.67 11.75
N LYS A 44 3.53 -5.55 11.95
CA LYS A 44 3.02 -4.42 12.73
C LYS A 44 1.72 -3.87 12.15
N ASN A 45 1.62 -3.75 10.83
CA ASN A 45 0.46 -3.17 10.16
C ASN A 45 -0.50 -4.20 9.54
N GLY A 46 -0.31 -5.50 9.74
CA GLY A 46 -1.20 -6.51 9.16
C GLY A 46 -0.74 -7.94 9.30
N VAL A 47 -1.43 -8.84 8.63
CA VAL A 47 -1.10 -10.27 8.63
C VAL A 47 -0.83 -10.70 7.20
N MET A 48 0.28 -11.40 6.99
CA MET A 48 0.59 -12.06 5.74
C MET A 48 0.16 -13.52 5.82
N GLN A 49 -0.62 -13.96 4.85
CA GLN A 49 -1.06 -15.35 4.72
C GLN A 49 -0.05 -16.14 3.89
N LEU A 50 0.34 -17.31 4.39
CA LEU A 50 1.22 -18.24 3.72
C LEU A 50 0.45 -19.49 3.27
N PHE A 51 0.82 -20.00 2.11
CA PHE A 51 0.14 -21.06 1.39
C PHE A 51 1.07 -22.24 1.15
N ASP A 52 0.54 -23.45 1.13
CA ASP A 52 1.33 -24.63 0.79
C ASP A 52 1.78 -24.59 -0.66
N SER A 53 3.09 -24.66 -0.91
CA SER A 53 3.64 -24.63 -2.28
C SER A 53 3.12 -25.80 -3.12
N THR A 54 2.98 -27.01 -2.55
CA THR A 54 2.47 -28.17 -3.29
C THR A 54 1.01 -27.99 -3.69
N GLN A 55 0.19 -27.39 -2.81
CA GLN A 55 -1.20 -27.03 -3.14
C GLN A 55 -1.26 -25.97 -4.25
N VAL A 56 -0.38 -24.96 -4.20
CA VAL A 56 -0.30 -23.93 -5.24
C VAL A 56 0.09 -24.56 -6.58
N GLN A 57 1.13 -25.41 -6.61
CA GLN A 57 1.56 -26.10 -7.82
C GLN A 57 0.46 -27.01 -8.38
N ALA A 58 -0.26 -27.73 -7.52
CA ALA A 58 -1.38 -28.58 -7.92
C ALA A 58 -2.54 -27.80 -8.55
N LEU A 59 -2.71 -26.51 -8.24
CA LEU A 59 -3.75 -25.67 -8.84
C LEU A 59 -3.42 -25.19 -10.26
N ILE A 60 -2.15 -25.09 -10.63
CA ILE A 60 -1.70 -24.58 -11.95
C ILE A 60 -2.47 -25.18 -13.12
N PRO A 61 -2.59 -26.52 -13.28
CA PRO A 61 -3.30 -27.11 -14.43
C PRO A 61 -4.80 -26.77 -14.44
N PHE A 62 -5.41 -26.47 -13.29
CA PHE A 62 -6.83 -26.13 -13.17
C PHE A 62 -7.11 -24.63 -13.33
N MET A 63 -6.08 -23.77 -13.26
CA MET A 63 -6.25 -22.32 -13.34
C MET A 63 -6.99 -21.83 -14.60
N PRO A 64 -6.79 -22.39 -15.81
CA PRO A 64 -7.57 -22.00 -16.98
C PRO A 64 -9.09 -22.20 -16.79
N GLN A 65 -9.48 -23.34 -16.23
CA GLN A 65 -10.89 -23.68 -15.99
C GLN A 65 -11.48 -22.80 -14.89
N ILE A 66 -10.72 -22.55 -13.82
CA ILE A 66 -11.12 -21.66 -12.72
C ILE A 66 -11.36 -20.24 -13.25
N LYS A 67 -10.43 -19.71 -14.05
CA LYS A 67 -10.54 -18.38 -14.68
C LYS A 67 -11.78 -18.30 -15.58
N GLN A 68 -12.05 -19.32 -16.39
CA GLN A 68 -13.27 -19.38 -17.21
C GLN A 68 -14.54 -19.40 -16.36
N ALA A 69 -14.57 -20.16 -15.27
CA ALA A 69 -15.71 -20.20 -14.34
C ALA A 69 -15.95 -18.83 -13.70
N TRP A 70 -14.89 -18.13 -13.29
CA TRP A 70 -14.98 -16.76 -12.78
C TRP A 70 -15.52 -15.79 -13.81
N GLU A 71 -15.08 -15.89 -15.07
CA GLU A 71 -15.58 -15.04 -16.15
C GLU A 71 -17.07 -15.29 -16.42
N ARG A 72 -17.51 -16.55 -16.45
CA ARG A 72 -18.93 -16.90 -16.62
C ARG A 72 -19.78 -16.32 -15.47
N TYR A 73 -19.32 -16.49 -14.23
CA TYR A 73 -19.97 -15.94 -13.05
C TYR A 73 -20.08 -14.41 -13.13
N ASP A 74 -18.99 -13.72 -13.44
CA ASP A 74 -18.96 -12.27 -13.54
C ASP A 74 -19.84 -11.76 -14.70
N ASN A 75 -19.84 -12.45 -15.85
CA ASN A 75 -20.69 -12.12 -17.00
C ASN A 75 -22.18 -12.26 -16.65
N TYR A 76 -22.55 -13.30 -15.91
CA TYR A 76 -23.93 -13.51 -15.46
C TYR A 76 -24.36 -12.41 -14.47
N HIS A 77 -23.54 -12.10 -13.46
CA HIS A 77 -23.91 -11.16 -12.39
C HIS A 77 -23.81 -9.68 -12.78
N ARG A 78 -22.92 -9.33 -13.71
CA ARG A 78 -22.63 -7.93 -14.08
C ARG A 78 -23.00 -7.58 -15.52
N GLY A 79 -23.54 -8.55 -16.27
CA GLY A 79 -23.90 -8.43 -17.66
C GLY A 79 -22.73 -8.68 -18.62
N ALA A 80 -22.92 -9.60 -19.57
CA ALA A 80 -21.88 -10.04 -20.51
C ALA A 80 -21.30 -8.89 -21.35
N ASN A 81 -22.16 -8.00 -21.88
CA ASN A 81 -21.75 -6.86 -22.70
C ASN A 81 -20.88 -5.86 -21.91
N ARG A 82 -21.28 -5.57 -20.66
CA ARG A 82 -20.51 -4.69 -19.76
C ARG A 82 -19.14 -5.30 -19.45
N MET A 83 -19.11 -6.59 -19.15
CA MET A 83 -17.87 -7.30 -18.82
C MET A 83 -16.94 -7.47 -20.03
N ALA A 84 -17.47 -7.65 -21.24
CA ALA A 84 -16.69 -7.67 -22.47
C ALA A 84 -15.99 -6.33 -22.72
N ARG A 85 -16.73 -5.21 -22.61
CA ARG A 85 -16.14 -3.86 -22.71
C ARG A 85 -15.09 -3.62 -21.64
N ALA A 86 -15.36 -4.02 -20.40
CA ALA A 86 -14.41 -3.92 -19.30
C ALA A 86 -13.11 -4.72 -19.58
N ARG A 87 -13.20 -5.91 -20.18
CA ARG A 87 -12.01 -6.71 -20.57
C ARG A 87 -11.19 -6.01 -21.65
N ALA A 88 -11.83 -5.49 -22.70
CA ALA A 88 -11.15 -4.75 -23.75
C ALA A 88 -10.40 -3.53 -23.19
N TYR A 89 -11.07 -2.76 -22.31
CA TYR A 89 -10.45 -1.62 -21.61
C TYR A 89 -9.28 -2.06 -20.73
N ARG A 90 -9.42 -3.15 -19.95
CA ARG A 90 -8.34 -3.69 -19.10
C ARG A 90 -7.12 -4.10 -19.91
N HIS A 91 -7.29 -4.69 -21.09
CA HIS A 91 -6.17 -5.11 -21.93
C HIS A 91 -5.42 -3.91 -22.51
N ARG A 92 -6.12 -2.88 -23.00
CA ARG A 92 -5.49 -1.62 -23.42
C ARG A 92 -4.77 -0.95 -22.24
N SER A 93 -5.46 -0.81 -21.12
CA SER A 93 -4.89 -0.25 -19.89
C SER A 93 -3.67 -1.02 -19.40
N TYR A 94 -3.63 -2.34 -19.55
CA TYR A 94 -2.45 -3.15 -19.20
C TYR A 94 -1.26 -2.78 -20.08
N ARG A 95 -1.42 -2.74 -21.41
CA ARG A 95 -0.35 -2.33 -22.34
C ARG A 95 0.14 -0.92 -22.05
N ASP A 96 -0.77 0.03 -21.82
CA ASP A 96 -0.41 1.40 -21.47
C ASP A 96 0.42 1.47 -20.18
N LYS A 97 0.13 0.60 -19.20
CA LYS A 97 0.87 0.53 -17.93
C LYS A 97 2.25 -0.10 -18.10
N VAL A 98 2.37 -1.13 -18.94
CA VAL A 98 3.67 -1.72 -19.29
C VAL A 98 4.55 -0.67 -19.98
N ASN A 99 4.04 -0.01 -21.02
CA ASN A 99 4.80 1.01 -21.74
C ASN A 99 5.22 2.17 -20.83
N ARG A 100 4.36 2.62 -19.91
CA ARG A 100 4.71 3.66 -18.93
C ARG A 100 5.77 3.20 -17.93
N LYS A 101 5.77 1.91 -17.54
CA LYS A 101 6.83 1.35 -16.70
C LYS A 101 8.17 1.38 -17.44
N GLU A 102 8.18 0.84 -18.66
CA GLU A 102 9.39 0.79 -19.48
C GLU A 102 9.94 2.18 -19.77
N GLN A 103 9.07 3.11 -20.18
CA GLN A 103 9.45 4.51 -20.38
C GLN A 103 10.06 5.12 -19.11
N PHE A 104 9.39 4.98 -17.96
CA PHE A 104 9.91 5.48 -16.69
C PHE A 104 11.31 4.91 -16.37
N LEU A 105 11.48 3.60 -16.49
CA LEU A 105 12.75 2.93 -16.18
C LEU A 105 13.86 3.34 -17.15
N ASN A 106 13.54 3.57 -18.43
CA ASN A 106 14.49 4.06 -19.42
C ASN A 106 14.89 5.50 -19.16
N ASP A 107 13.93 6.37 -18.82
CA ASP A 107 14.16 7.79 -18.57
C ASP A 107 15.10 7.99 -17.37
N ILE A 108 15.01 7.16 -16.33
CA ILE A 108 15.89 7.25 -15.16
C ILE A 108 17.26 6.58 -15.35
N TYR A 109 17.47 5.77 -16.40
CA TYR A 109 18.71 4.99 -16.58
C TYR A 109 19.95 5.86 -16.78
N GLY A 110 19.79 7.06 -17.35
CA GLY A 110 20.89 8.02 -17.56
C GLY A 110 21.16 8.98 -16.40
N LEU A 111 20.42 8.87 -15.29
CA LEU A 111 20.57 9.76 -14.14
C LEU A 111 21.78 9.35 -13.27
N PRO A 112 22.31 10.28 -12.45
CA PRO A 112 23.23 9.92 -11.37
C PRO A 112 22.66 8.78 -10.53
N ARG A 113 23.53 7.85 -10.11
CA ARG A 113 23.16 6.60 -9.44
C ARG A 113 22.18 6.81 -8.27
N ASP A 114 22.48 7.74 -7.38
CA ASP A 114 21.64 8.06 -6.20
C ASP A 114 20.23 8.52 -6.61
N ARG A 115 20.11 9.28 -7.70
CA ARG A 115 18.81 9.72 -8.25
C ARG A 115 18.05 8.56 -8.88
N GLN A 116 18.75 7.71 -9.63
CA GLN A 116 18.16 6.52 -10.23
C GLN A 116 17.61 5.58 -9.15
N GLU A 117 18.40 5.33 -8.10
CA GLU A 117 18.05 4.43 -6.99
C GLU A 117 16.81 4.95 -6.22
N ILE A 118 16.80 6.22 -5.81
CA ILE A 118 15.65 6.78 -5.08
C ILE A 118 14.39 6.88 -5.94
N LEU A 119 14.50 7.26 -7.23
CA LEU A 119 13.34 7.35 -8.12
C LEU A 119 12.76 5.97 -8.43
N LYS A 120 13.63 4.98 -8.69
CA LYS A 120 13.20 3.59 -8.90
C LYS A 120 12.50 3.06 -7.65
N ALA A 121 13.07 3.27 -6.47
CA ALA A 121 12.44 2.90 -5.21
C ALA A 121 11.10 3.62 -5.01
N ALA A 122 11.01 4.93 -5.29
CA ALA A 122 9.76 5.69 -5.20
C ALA A 122 8.68 5.15 -6.16
N TYR A 123 9.05 4.76 -7.38
CA TYR A 123 8.14 4.14 -8.33
C TYR A 123 7.53 2.84 -7.80
N TYR A 124 8.36 1.93 -7.28
CA TYR A 124 7.86 0.68 -6.71
C TYR A 124 7.11 0.90 -5.39
N LEU A 125 7.53 1.87 -4.57
CA LEU A 125 6.85 2.26 -3.33
C LEU A 125 5.43 2.81 -3.60
N TYR A 126 5.25 3.52 -4.71
CA TYR A 126 3.92 3.96 -5.18
C TYR A 126 2.99 2.77 -5.42
N HIS A 127 3.46 1.72 -6.09
CA HIS A 127 2.68 0.50 -6.33
C HIS A 127 2.47 -0.33 -5.06
N LEU A 128 3.49 -0.43 -4.19
CA LEU A 128 3.38 -1.08 -2.88
C LEU A 128 2.22 -0.49 -2.05
N ASN A 129 2.13 0.85 -2.02
CA ASN A 129 1.07 1.56 -1.30
C ASN A 129 -0.33 1.27 -1.88
N HIS A 130 -0.43 1.01 -3.18
CA HIS A 130 -1.68 0.60 -3.82
C HIS A 130 -2.06 -0.85 -3.51
N TYR A 131 -1.08 -1.76 -3.45
CA TYR A 131 -1.31 -3.13 -2.97
C TYR A 131 -1.75 -3.16 -1.51
N ALA A 132 -1.10 -2.39 -0.63
CA ALA A 132 -1.47 -2.30 0.78
C ALA A 132 -2.95 -1.88 0.95
N LYS A 133 -3.41 -0.90 0.16
CA LYS A 133 -4.80 -0.44 0.13
C LYS A 133 -5.80 -1.42 -0.49
N ALA A 134 -5.32 -2.41 -1.24
CA ALA A 134 -6.14 -3.53 -1.73
C ALA A 134 -6.35 -4.62 -0.66
N GLY A 135 -5.95 -4.35 0.59
CA GLY A 135 -6.18 -5.19 1.76
C GLY A 135 -4.98 -6.08 2.13
N ASP A 136 -3.79 -5.75 1.66
CA ASP A 136 -2.53 -6.43 2.00
C ASP A 136 -1.71 -5.55 2.96
N SER A 137 -2.29 -5.21 4.12
CA SER A 137 -1.80 -4.14 4.99
C SER A 137 -0.43 -4.41 5.63
N TYR A 138 0.02 -5.67 5.65
CA TYR A 138 1.38 -6.04 6.07
C TYR A 138 2.47 -5.34 5.23
N LEU A 139 2.15 -4.96 3.99
CA LEU A 139 3.06 -4.23 3.10
C LEU A 139 3.40 -2.81 3.61
N TYR A 140 2.63 -2.25 4.55
CA TYR A 140 3.00 -0.97 5.16
C TYR A 140 4.28 -1.06 6.00
N ASP A 141 4.66 -2.23 6.50
CA ASP A 141 5.94 -2.41 7.21
C ASP A 141 7.13 -2.23 6.25
N LEU A 142 7.04 -2.80 5.04
CA LEU A 142 8.04 -2.58 3.98
C LEU A 142 8.05 -1.11 3.53
N LYS A 143 6.87 -0.48 3.41
CA LYS A 143 6.77 0.95 3.11
C LYS A 143 7.50 1.80 4.16
N GLU A 144 7.28 1.52 5.45
CA GLU A 144 7.94 2.22 6.55
C GLU A 144 9.46 2.05 6.51
N ALA A 145 9.94 0.82 6.25
CA ALA A 145 11.39 0.54 6.14
C ALA A 145 12.04 1.34 5.01
N VAL A 146 11.42 1.34 3.81
CA VAL A 146 11.92 2.08 2.64
C VAL A 146 11.94 3.59 2.90
N LEU A 147 10.85 4.16 3.42
CA LEU A 147 10.81 5.60 3.73
C LEU A 147 11.82 5.99 4.81
N HIS A 148 12.00 5.15 5.82
CA HIS A 148 13.00 5.41 6.86
C HIS A 148 14.43 5.34 6.29
N ALA A 149 14.72 4.39 5.41
CA ALA A 149 16.00 4.32 4.70
C ALA A 149 16.22 5.54 3.79
N MET A 150 15.18 6.02 3.10
CA MET A 150 15.24 7.25 2.32
C MET A 150 15.56 8.46 3.21
N VAL A 151 14.92 8.59 4.38
CA VAL A 151 15.24 9.66 5.34
C VAL A 151 16.70 9.61 5.76
N LYS A 152 17.18 8.44 6.22
CA LYS A 152 18.56 8.32 6.72
C LYS A 152 19.63 8.66 5.69
N ASN A 153 19.37 8.38 4.42
CA ASN A 153 20.40 8.44 3.37
C ASN A 153 20.26 9.63 2.42
N TYR A 154 19.08 10.24 2.31
CA TYR A 154 18.82 11.29 1.31
C TYR A 154 18.31 12.60 1.92
N TYR A 155 17.76 12.58 3.14
CA TYR A 155 17.31 13.81 3.79
C TYR A 155 18.51 14.73 4.04
N HIS A 156 18.38 16.01 3.66
CA HIS A 156 19.42 17.04 3.71
C HIS A 156 20.66 16.86 2.82
N ARG A 157 20.81 15.74 2.10
CA ARG A 157 21.97 15.55 1.22
C ARG A 157 21.82 16.26 -0.13
N ASP A 158 20.60 16.34 -0.65
CA ASP A 158 20.24 16.98 -1.92
C ASP A 158 18.77 17.43 -1.90
N GLU A 159 18.35 18.24 -2.89
CA GLU A 159 16.94 18.61 -3.11
C GLU A 159 16.02 17.43 -3.53
N LEU A 160 16.56 16.21 -3.59
CA LEU A 160 15.86 15.01 -4.05
C LEU A 160 14.72 14.57 -3.12
N LEU A 161 14.96 14.61 -1.81
CA LEU A 161 13.97 14.24 -0.80
C LEU A 161 13.65 15.46 0.08
N GLN A 162 12.43 15.95 -0.06
CA GLN A 162 11.86 16.94 0.83
C GLN A 162 10.89 16.28 1.79
N VAL A 163 11.05 16.56 3.08
CA VAL A 163 10.10 16.11 4.10
C VAL A 163 9.43 17.32 4.71
N SER A 164 8.11 17.25 4.90
CA SER A 164 7.33 18.31 5.53
C SER A 164 6.41 17.73 6.59
N PHE A 165 6.24 18.45 7.70
CA PHE A 165 5.25 18.12 8.72
C PHE A 165 3.92 18.80 8.39
N ILE A 166 2.88 17.99 8.18
CA ILE A 166 1.50 18.45 8.03
C ILE A 166 0.81 18.28 9.37
N GLU A 167 0.50 19.40 10.03
CA GLU A 167 -0.25 19.38 11.27
C GLU A 167 -1.72 19.09 10.99
N GLY A 168 -2.21 17.95 11.49
CA GLY A 168 -3.62 17.59 11.43
C GLY A 168 -4.33 17.96 12.73
N THR A 169 -5.66 17.97 12.66
CA THR A 169 -6.52 18.22 13.82
C THR A 169 -6.49 17.06 14.81
N ASN A 170 -6.91 17.33 16.03
CA ASN A 170 -7.09 16.29 17.05
C ASN A 170 -8.34 15.48 16.70
N LYS A 171 -8.28 14.15 16.87
CA LYS A 171 -9.47 13.32 16.78
C LYS A 171 -10.20 13.38 18.11
N VAL A 172 -11.43 13.86 18.10
CA VAL A 172 -12.28 13.90 19.29
C VAL A 172 -13.39 12.88 19.13
N THR A 173 -13.49 11.94 20.08
CA THR A 173 -14.58 10.98 20.15
C THR A 173 -15.59 11.44 21.19
N LEU A 174 -16.80 11.78 20.74
CA LEU A 174 -17.87 12.22 21.63
C LEU A 174 -18.27 11.11 22.63
N CYS A 175 -18.37 11.49 23.91
CA CYS A 175 -18.95 10.64 24.95
C CYS A 175 -20.48 10.46 24.72
N PRO A 176 -21.13 9.48 25.37
CA PRO A 176 -22.58 9.26 25.22
C PRO A 176 -23.41 10.53 25.45
N ASP A 177 -23.08 11.32 26.47
CA ASP A 177 -23.77 12.58 26.79
C ASP A 177 -23.70 13.59 25.64
N CYS A 178 -22.51 13.75 25.02
CA CYS A 178 -22.34 14.68 23.90
C CYS A 178 -22.98 14.17 22.62
N ARG A 179 -23.01 12.85 22.38
CA ARG A 179 -23.74 12.27 21.24
C ARG A 179 -25.25 12.49 21.38
N ALA A 180 -25.79 12.31 22.58
CA ALA A 180 -27.19 12.59 22.86
C ALA A 180 -27.53 14.08 22.63
N LYS A 181 -26.65 14.99 23.06
CA LYS A 181 -26.79 16.43 22.80
C LYS A 181 -26.68 16.80 21.31
N ALA A 182 -25.76 16.20 20.57
CA ALA A 182 -25.65 16.40 19.12
C ALA A 182 -26.95 15.96 18.42
N ASN A 183 -27.45 14.78 18.77
CA ASN A 183 -28.70 14.24 18.23
C ASN A 183 -29.90 15.12 18.58
N SER A 184 -30.03 15.61 19.83
CA SER A 184 -31.14 16.48 20.22
C SER A 184 -31.12 17.83 19.52
N GLN A 185 -29.94 18.31 19.12
CA GLN A 185 -29.74 19.52 18.33
C GLN A 185 -29.80 19.27 16.81
N ARG A 186 -30.03 18.03 16.37
CA ARG A 186 -30.00 17.61 14.96
C ARG A 186 -28.69 17.98 14.24
N LEU A 187 -27.58 17.98 14.97
CA LEU A 187 -26.24 18.17 14.43
C LEU A 187 -25.58 16.81 14.19
N SER A 188 -24.79 16.69 13.13
CA SER A 188 -23.82 15.60 13.02
C SER A 188 -22.78 15.72 14.14
N TYR A 189 -22.07 14.63 14.42
CA TYR A 189 -21.03 14.64 15.46
C TYR A 189 -19.88 15.57 15.11
N LEU A 190 -19.60 15.77 13.82
CA LEU A 190 -18.59 16.72 13.35
C LEU A 190 -19.06 18.16 13.58
N GLU A 191 -20.27 18.52 13.14
CA GLU A 191 -20.81 19.87 13.34
C GLU A 191 -20.95 20.23 14.83
N TYR A 192 -21.32 19.26 15.67
CA TYR A 192 -21.35 19.45 17.12
C TYR A 192 -19.96 19.67 17.69
N LEU A 193 -18.94 18.95 17.20
CA LEU A 193 -17.55 19.13 17.60
C LEU A 193 -17.00 20.48 17.19
N ASP A 194 -17.28 20.94 15.97
CA ASP A 194 -16.82 22.26 15.50
C ASP A 194 -17.43 23.40 16.33
N LYS A 195 -18.68 23.24 16.76
CA LYS A 195 -19.36 24.25 17.59
C LYS A 195 -18.94 24.22 19.06
N THR A 196 -18.65 23.04 19.62
CA THR A 196 -18.53 22.88 21.09
C THR A 196 -17.17 22.39 21.56
N GLY A 197 -16.33 21.85 20.68
CA GLY A 197 -15.06 21.20 21.02
C GLY A 197 -15.18 19.91 21.84
N GLY A 198 -16.40 19.46 22.14
CA GLY A 198 -16.68 18.35 23.07
C GLY A 198 -16.43 18.70 24.55
N CYS A 199 -16.92 17.86 25.46
CA CYS A 199 -16.70 18.04 26.91
C CYS A 199 -15.45 17.31 27.42
N PHE A 200 -15.11 17.49 28.70
CA PHE A 200 -13.95 16.82 29.34
C PHE A 200 -14.03 15.29 29.36
N LYS A 201 -15.23 14.70 29.24
CA LYS A 201 -15.41 13.24 29.12
C LYS A 201 -15.19 12.72 27.69
N CYS A 202 -15.08 13.60 26.69
CA CYS A 202 -14.80 13.19 25.32
C CYS A 202 -13.32 12.83 25.18
N THR A 203 -13.04 11.71 24.51
CA THR A 203 -11.65 11.27 24.30
C THR A 203 -11.00 12.13 23.23
N ARG A 204 -9.82 12.69 23.51
CA ARG A 204 -9.04 13.49 22.57
C ARG A 204 -7.74 12.78 22.24
N GLU A 205 -7.57 12.42 20.98
CA GLU A 205 -6.32 11.89 20.45
C GLU A 205 -5.56 13.03 19.76
N HIS A 206 -4.52 13.52 20.44
CA HIS A 206 -3.74 14.65 19.95
C HIS A 206 -2.87 14.27 18.74
N LYS A 207 -2.81 15.16 17.74
CA LYS A 207 -2.04 14.96 16.49
C LYS A 207 -2.39 13.67 15.75
N TYR A 208 -3.61 13.15 15.94
CA TYR A 208 -4.07 11.90 15.35
C TYR A 208 -4.01 11.94 13.83
N TYR A 209 -4.42 13.06 13.23
CA TYR A 209 -4.39 13.27 11.79
C TYR A 209 -3.11 13.94 11.29
N SER A 210 -2.11 14.16 12.16
CA SER A 210 -0.84 14.78 11.75
C SER A 210 0.05 13.76 11.04
N LEU A 211 0.75 14.22 10.00
CA LEU A 211 1.49 13.37 9.08
C LEU A 211 2.83 14.00 8.73
N PHE A 212 3.78 13.16 8.33
CA PHE A 212 4.92 13.59 7.54
C PHE A 212 4.64 13.30 6.07
N GLU A 213 4.86 14.30 5.22
CA GLU A 213 4.83 14.20 3.76
C GLU A 213 6.26 14.08 3.24
N PHE A 214 6.51 13.04 2.45
CA PHE A 214 7.78 12.76 1.79
C PHE A 214 7.58 13.03 0.30
N THR A 215 8.23 14.08 -0.20
CA THR A 215 8.19 14.46 -1.61
C THR A 215 9.53 14.13 -2.24
N ILE A 216 9.53 13.21 -3.21
CA ILE A 216 10.70 12.87 -4.02
C ILE A 216 10.51 13.53 -5.38
N CYS A 217 11.41 14.44 -5.75
CA CYS A 217 11.35 15.18 -7.01
C CYS A 217 12.67 15.04 -7.77
N SER A 218 12.59 14.69 -9.04
CA SER A 218 13.72 14.82 -9.98
C SER A 218 13.19 14.93 -11.39
N GLN A 219 13.60 15.99 -12.10
CA GLN A 219 13.10 16.31 -13.44
C GLN A 219 11.56 16.38 -13.46
N ASP A 220 10.91 15.64 -14.35
CA ASP A 220 9.46 15.59 -14.52
C ASP A 220 8.77 14.61 -13.55
N TYR A 221 9.54 13.91 -12.71
CA TYR A 221 9.02 12.92 -11.79
C TYR A 221 8.84 13.48 -10.38
N ARG A 222 7.61 13.33 -9.87
CA ARG A 222 7.23 13.70 -8.52
C ARG A 222 6.44 12.58 -7.85
N PHE A 223 7.00 12.06 -6.76
CA PHE A 223 6.32 11.11 -5.88
C PHE A 223 6.03 11.76 -4.53
N CYS A 224 4.85 11.44 -3.98
CA CYS A 224 4.43 11.95 -2.68
C CYS A 224 3.91 10.79 -1.82
N PHE A 225 4.47 10.66 -0.63
CA PHE A 225 4.08 9.66 0.34
C PHE A 225 3.76 10.30 1.68
N HIS A 226 2.88 9.66 2.44
CA HIS A 226 2.50 10.10 3.77
C HIS A 226 2.71 8.98 4.78
N THR A 227 3.20 9.35 5.95
CA THR A 227 3.32 8.47 7.12
C THR A 227 2.79 9.20 8.37
N PRO A 228 2.01 8.53 9.24
CA PRO A 228 1.55 9.11 10.50
C PRO A 228 2.68 9.72 11.34
N TYR A 229 2.42 10.88 11.93
CA TYR A 229 3.36 11.58 12.82
C TYR A 229 3.86 10.65 13.94
N THR A 230 2.95 9.89 14.56
CA THR A 230 3.26 8.97 15.65
C THR A 230 4.29 7.90 15.27
N ILE A 231 4.34 7.52 13.99
CA ILE A 231 5.25 6.51 13.45
C ILE A 231 6.58 7.13 13.04
N ALA A 232 6.55 8.21 12.26
CA ALA A 232 7.74 8.78 11.63
C ALA A 232 8.50 9.80 12.48
N LYS A 233 7.89 10.36 13.56
CA LYS A 233 8.58 11.32 14.44
C LYS A 233 9.91 10.78 15.01
N ARG A 234 10.01 9.47 15.18
CA ARG A 234 11.20 8.79 15.73
C ARG A 234 12.31 8.59 14.69
N TRP A 235 12.05 8.88 13.42
CA TRP A 235 13.04 8.81 12.34
C TRP A 235 13.90 10.08 12.27
N PHE A 236 13.45 11.16 12.90
CA PHE A 236 14.12 12.45 12.90
C PHE A 236 14.72 12.74 14.27
N ASN A 237 15.87 13.41 14.28
CA ASN A 237 16.43 13.96 15.50
C ASN A 237 15.64 15.21 15.91
N LYS A 238 15.62 15.54 17.21
CA LYS A 238 14.88 16.73 17.71
C LYS A 238 15.32 18.04 17.04
N HIS A 239 16.60 18.14 16.68
CA HIS A 239 17.19 19.30 16.02
C HIS A 239 17.01 19.29 14.50
N ASP A 240 16.49 18.20 13.95
CA ASP A 240 16.41 17.94 12.51
C ASP A 240 14.96 17.59 12.09
N MET A 241 14.01 18.24 12.75
CA MET A 241 12.59 17.99 12.52
C MET A 241 12.14 18.64 11.22
N PRO A 242 11.40 17.92 10.36
CA PRO A 242 10.86 18.48 9.13
C PRO A 242 10.05 19.76 9.38
N PRO A 243 10.21 20.79 8.54
CA PRO A 243 9.50 22.06 8.71
C PRO A 243 7.99 21.84 8.60
N ARG A 244 7.24 22.65 9.35
CA ARG A 244 5.78 22.68 9.24
C ARG A 244 5.40 23.26 7.88
N LYS A 245 4.54 22.55 7.17
CA LYS A 245 3.93 23.02 5.92
C LYS A 245 2.52 23.47 6.19
N GLU A 246 2.23 24.74 5.90
CA GLU A 246 0.87 25.23 5.87
C GLU A 246 0.11 24.48 4.77
N SER A 247 -0.94 23.80 5.16
CA SER A 247 -1.86 23.10 4.26
C SER A 247 -3.25 23.55 4.65
N PRO A 248 -4.15 23.82 3.67
CA PRO A 248 -5.53 24.15 3.99
C PRO A 248 -6.11 23.09 4.92
N GLU A 249 -6.84 23.51 5.95
CA GLU A 249 -7.66 22.59 6.73
C GLU A 249 -8.61 21.89 5.75
N ARG A 250 -8.46 20.58 5.63
CA ARG A 250 -9.32 19.74 4.81
C ARG A 250 -10.06 18.82 5.75
N GLU A 251 -11.39 18.89 5.73
CA GLU A 251 -12.25 18.07 6.59
C GLU A 251 -12.00 16.57 6.38
N GLY A 252 -11.87 15.85 7.49
CA GLY A 252 -11.97 14.39 7.52
C GLY A 252 -10.66 13.60 7.43
N ALA A 253 -10.82 12.28 7.63
CA ALA A 253 -9.72 11.31 7.49
C ALA A 253 -9.25 11.28 6.04
N TYR A 254 -7.98 11.59 5.81
CA TYR A 254 -7.38 11.49 4.49
C TYR A 254 -7.52 10.09 3.90
N ALA A 255 -8.35 9.91 2.87
CA ALA A 255 -8.22 8.79 1.96
C ALA A 255 -7.09 9.11 0.98
N PHE A 256 -5.84 9.04 1.43
CA PHE A 256 -4.71 9.18 0.51
C PHE A 256 -4.70 7.99 -0.44
N GLY A 257 -4.65 8.26 -1.75
CA GLY A 257 -4.48 7.29 -2.83
C GLY A 257 -5.59 6.25 -2.99
N ARG A 258 -5.35 5.24 -3.82
CA ARG A 258 -6.34 4.23 -4.23
C ARG A 258 -5.80 2.82 -4.10
N ALA A 259 -6.68 1.83 -4.13
CA ALA A 259 -6.28 0.43 -4.33
C ALA A 259 -5.72 0.22 -5.74
N ILE A 260 -4.86 -0.79 -5.89
CA ILE A 260 -4.28 -1.17 -7.18
C ILE A 260 -5.36 -1.71 -8.14
N TYR A 261 -5.30 -1.32 -9.41
CA TYR A 261 -6.19 -1.88 -10.43
C TYR A 261 -5.66 -3.20 -10.97
N ALA A 262 -6.55 -4.09 -11.43
CA ALA A 262 -6.14 -5.39 -11.97
C ALA A 262 -5.20 -5.29 -13.19
N SER A 263 -5.36 -4.29 -14.05
CA SER A 263 -4.43 -4.06 -15.18
C SER A 263 -3.06 -3.57 -14.72
N GLU A 264 -3.02 -2.75 -13.67
CA GLU A 264 -1.79 -2.24 -13.05
C GLU A 264 -1.05 -3.36 -12.32
N ALA A 265 -1.74 -4.16 -11.52
CA ALA A 265 -1.18 -5.31 -10.80
C ALA A 265 -0.64 -6.43 -11.70
N ARG A 266 -1.01 -6.42 -12.98
CA ARG A 266 -0.45 -7.31 -14.01
C ARG A 266 0.78 -6.71 -14.70
N ALA A 267 0.85 -5.39 -14.79
CA ALA A 267 1.96 -4.69 -15.43
C ALA A 267 3.14 -4.50 -14.46
N VAL A 268 2.84 -4.34 -13.17
CA VAL A 268 3.79 -4.22 -12.07
C VAL A 268 3.37 -5.24 -11.03
N GLU A 269 4.02 -6.40 -11.04
CA GLU A 269 3.64 -7.54 -10.19
C GLU A 269 4.08 -7.31 -8.74
N LEU A 270 3.34 -7.86 -7.78
CA LEU A 270 3.67 -7.68 -6.35
C LEU A 270 5.07 -8.23 -6.02
N ILE A 271 5.47 -9.33 -6.65
CA ILE A 271 6.80 -9.92 -6.45
C ILE A 271 7.92 -8.98 -6.93
N GLU A 272 7.75 -8.36 -8.10
CA GLU A 272 8.65 -7.33 -8.64
C GLU A 272 8.74 -6.13 -7.68
N VAL A 273 7.60 -5.66 -7.18
CA VAL A 273 7.56 -4.54 -6.21
C VAL A 273 8.33 -4.86 -4.93
N ILE A 274 8.11 -6.04 -4.35
CA ILE A 274 8.80 -6.44 -3.11
C ILE A 274 10.30 -6.58 -3.37
N ASP A 275 10.68 -7.30 -4.43
CA ASP A 275 12.09 -7.54 -4.75
C ASP A 275 12.86 -6.25 -5.01
N GLU A 276 12.32 -5.33 -5.81
CA GLU A 276 13.00 -4.08 -6.13
C GLU A 276 13.15 -3.16 -4.90
N LEU A 277 12.17 -3.17 -3.99
CA LEU A 277 12.27 -2.41 -2.74
C LEU A 277 13.24 -3.06 -1.74
N GLN A 278 13.30 -4.39 -1.68
CA GLN A 278 14.29 -5.08 -0.85
C GLN A 278 15.71 -4.93 -1.39
N LYS A 279 15.89 -4.91 -2.73
CA LYS A 279 17.17 -4.55 -3.36
C LYS A 279 17.60 -3.13 -2.99
N PHE A 280 16.68 -2.17 -2.98
CA PHE A 280 16.98 -0.81 -2.51
C PHE A 280 17.39 -0.79 -1.03
N LEU A 281 16.71 -1.54 -0.17
CA LEU A 281 17.09 -1.66 1.24
C LEU A 281 18.46 -2.32 1.44
N ALA A 282 18.82 -3.30 0.60
CA ALA A 282 20.11 -3.98 0.64
C ALA A 282 21.29 -3.05 0.28
N LEU A 283 21.07 -1.94 -0.44
CA LEU A 283 22.09 -0.91 -0.66
C LEU A 283 22.58 -0.26 0.65
N PHE A 284 21.80 -0.41 1.73
CA PHE A 284 22.06 0.16 3.05
C PHE A 284 22.17 -0.92 4.14
N ASP A 285 22.49 -2.16 3.74
CA ASP A 285 22.67 -3.30 4.64
C ASP A 285 21.43 -3.61 5.52
N ILE A 286 20.22 -3.32 5.00
CA ILE A 286 18.97 -3.64 5.68
C ILE A 286 18.48 -5.00 5.18
N GLU A 287 18.31 -5.95 6.10
CA GLU A 287 17.80 -7.29 5.81
C GLU A 287 16.41 -7.28 5.17
N PRO A 288 16.09 -8.28 4.32
CA PRO A 288 14.78 -8.39 3.69
C PRO A 288 13.68 -8.64 4.74
N LEU A 289 12.58 -7.89 4.65
CA LEU A 289 11.42 -8.02 5.55
C LEU A 289 10.45 -9.13 5.12
N ILE A 290 10.45 -9.47 3.83
CA ILE A 290 9.53 -10.44 3.22
C ILE A 290 10.36 -11.39 2.38
N ASN A 291 10.41 -12.66 2.79
CA ASN A 291 11.12 -13.66 2.00
C ASN A 291 10.37 -13.92 0.69
N THR A 292 11.05 -13.75 -0.44
CA THR A 292 10.57 -14.02 -1.81
C THR A 292 11.26 -15.22 -2.47
N TYR A 293 12.24 -15.85 -1.82
CA TYR A 293 13.06 -16.96 -2.33
C TYR A 293 13.01 -18.22 -1.44
#